data_AF-W6A1K1-F1
#
_entry.id   AF-W6A1K1-F1
#
_cell.length_a   1.000
_cell.length_b   1.000
_cell.length_c   1.000
_cell.angle_alpha   90.00
_cell.angle_beta   90.00
_cell.angle_gamma   90.00
#
_symmetry.space_group_name_H-M   'P 1'
#
loop_
_entity.id
_entity.type
_entity.pdbx_description
1 polymer ?
#
loop_
_entity_poly.entity_id
_entity_poly.type
_entity_poly.pdbx_seq_one_letter_code
_entity_poly.pdbx_strand_id
1 'polypeptide(L)'
;MENIFSKDSDIELVDIENSIKSSYLDYSMSVIIGRALPDARDGLKPVHRRILYAMQNDEAKSRTDFVKSARIVGAVIGRYHPHGDIAVYDALVRMAQDFSMRYPSITGQGNFGSIDGDSAAAMRYTEAKMSKLSHELLKDIDKDTVDFVPNYDGSESEPDVLPSRVPNLLLNGSSGIAVGMATNIPPHSLNELIDGLLYLLDSKDTSLEEIMQFIKGPDFPTGGIIYGKKGIIEAYRTGRGRVKVRAKTHIEKKTNKDVIVIDELPYQTNKARLIEQIAELVKEKQIEGISEVR
;
A
#
# COMPACT_ATOMS: atom_id res chain seq x y z
N MET A 1 -22.87 24.58 -60.48
CA MET A 1 -23.01 24.27 -59.05
C MET A 1 -21.89 23.32 -58.70
N GLU A 2 -20.80 23.85 -58.16
CA GLU A 2 -19.78 23.02 -57.52
C GLU A 2 -20.44 22.25 -56.38
N ASN A 3 -20.12 20.97 -56.30
CA ASN A 3 -20.71 20.05 -55.36
C ASN A 3 -20.21 20.41 -53.95
N ILE A 4 -21.05 21.08 -53.16
CA ILE A 4 -20.79 21.51 -51.76
C ILE A 4 -20.61 20.30 -50.82
N PHE A 5 -20.68 19.08 -51.35
CA PHE A 5 -20.49 17.81 -50.64
C PHE A 5 -19.20 17.06 -51.02
N SER A 6 -18.09 17.73 -51.33
CA SER A 6 -16.76 17.09 -51.20
C SER A 6 -16.42 16.87 -49.71
N LYS A 7 -17.24 16.03 -49.07
CA LYS A 7 -17.25 15.69 -47.63
C LYS A 7 -16.16 14.68 -47.25
N ASP A 8 -14.93 14.88 -47.72
CA ASP A 8 -13.79 14.04 -47.31
C ASP A 8 -12.60 14.88 -46.80
N SER A 9 -12.76 16.20 -46.63
CA SER A 9 -11.64 17.09 -46.31
C SER A 9 -11.10 16.98 -44.87
N ASP A 10 -11.78 16.27 -43.97
CA ASP A 10 -11.38 16.07 -42.56
C ASP A 10 -11.35 14.58 -42.14
N ILE A 11 -11.17 13.64 -43.08
CA ILE A 11 -11.04 12.21 -42.75
C ILE A 11 -9.56 11.83 -42.76
N GLU A 12 -9.00 11.61 -41.58
CA GLU A 12 -7.65 11.07 -41.43
C GLU A 12 -7.69 9.53 -41.43
N LEU A 13 -7.03 8.90 -42.40
CA LEU A 13 -6.86 7.46 -42.44
C LEU A 13 -5.77 7.06 -41.44
N VAL A 14 -6.18 6.44 -40.34
CA VAL A 14 -5.26 5.96 -39.30
C VAL A 14 -4.93 4.49 -39.54
N ASP A 15 -3.64 4.18 -39.64
CA ASP A 15 -3.16 2.80 -39.69
C ASP A 15 -3.45 2.07 -38.37
N ILE A 16 -4.05 0.87 -38.46
CA ILE A 16 -4.52 0.14 -37.28
C ILE A 16 -3.37 -0.34 -36.40
N GLU A 17 -2.23 -0.73 -36.99
CA GLU A 17 -1.07 -1.18 -36.23
C GLU A 17 -0.49 -0.02 -35.41
N ASN A 18 -0.32 1.14 -36.04
CA ASN A 18 0.13 2.35 -35.37
C ASN A 18 -0.85 2.81 -34.27
N SER A 19 -2.16 2.78 -34.54
CA SER A 19 -3.20 3.15 -33.58
C SER A 19 -3.19 2.26 -32.33
N ILE A 20 -3.12 0.93 -32.52
CA ILE A 20 -3.05 -0.03 -31.41
C ILE A 20 -1.77 0.17 -30.61
N LYS A 21 -0.62 0.33 -31.28
CA LYS A 21 0.68 0.51 -30.62
C LYS A 21 0.72 1.78 -29.76
N SER A 22 0.23 2.91 -30.28
CA SER A 22 0.18 4.17 -29.54
C SER A 22 -0.76 4.05 -28.34
N SER A 23 -2.00 3.59 -28.57
CA SER A 23 -3.01 3.44 -27.51
C SER A 23 -2.54 2.52 -26.38
N TYR A 24 -1.89 1.41 -26.75
CA TYR A 24 -1.34 0.48 -25.78
C TYR A 24 -0.17 1.10 -24.99
N LEU A 25 0.74 1.81 -25.65
CA LEU A 25 1.88 2.46 -25.00
C LEU A 25 1.42 3.56 -24.03
N ASP A 26 0.48 4.41 -24.46
CA ASP A 26 -0.07 5.50 -23.65
C ASP A 26 -0.76 4.97 -22.39
N TYR A 27 -1.60 3.95 -22.54
CA TYR A 27 -2.22 3.27 -21.41
C TYR A 27 -1.18 2.63 -20.49
N SER A 28 -0.19 1.93 -21.05
CA SER A 28 0.84 1.24 -20.27
C SER A 28 1.65 2.23 -19.43
N MET A 29 2.10 3.34 -20.03
CA MET A 29 2.84 4.38 -19.34
C MET A 29 2.01 5.05 -18.25
N SER A 30 0.74 5.34 -18.53
CA SER A 30 -0.21 5.87 -17.54
C SER A 30 -0.36 4.94 -16.33
N VAL A 31 -0.47 3.63 -16.55
CA VAL A 31 -0.60 2.65 -15.46
C VAL A 31 0.69 2.52 -14.65
N ILE A 32 1.85 2.46 -15.32
CA ILE A 32 3.16 2.29 -14.67
C ILE A 32 3.46 3.48 -13.76
N ILE A 33 3.39 4.71 -14.29
CA ILE A 33 3.80 5.93 -13.59
C ILE A 33 2.65 6.48 -12.73
N GLY A 34 1.44 6.54 -13.27
CA GLY A 34 0.31 7.24 -12.67
C GLY A 34 -0.55 6.40 -11.73
N ARG A 35 -0.26 5.11 -11.52
CA ARG A 35 -1.17 4.24 -10.75
C ARG A 35 -0.48 3.14 -9.94
N ALA A 36 0.27 2.26 -10.59
CA ALA A 36 0.56 0.95 -10.03
C ALA A 36 1.76 0.92 -9.08
N LEU A 37 2.80 1.69 -9.38
CA LEU A 37 4.07 1.69 -8.64
C LEU A 37 4.17 2.89 -7.71
N PRO A 38 4.77 2.74 -6.52
CA PRO A 38 5.08 3.87 -5.65
C PRO A 38 6.28 4.66 -6.17
N ASP A 39 6.39 5.93 -5.78
CA ASP A 39 7.63 6.69 -5.93
C ASP A 39 8.64 6.26 -4.85
N ALA A 40 9.93 6.16 -5.19
CA ALA A 40 10.95 5.73 -4.25
C ALA A 40 11.24 6.76 -3.15
N ARG A 41 11.00 8.06 -3.42
CA ARG A 41 11.30 9.19 -2.54
C ARG A 41 10.35 9.23 -1.32
N ASP A 42 9.05 8.98 -1.55
CA ASP A 42 8.03 9.04 -0.49
C ASP A 42 7.32 7.69 -0.21
N GLY A 43 7.54 6.68 -1.06
CA GLY A 43 6.91 5.37 -0.92
C GLY A 43 5.41 5.33 -1.23
N LEU A 44 4.85 6.38 -1.84
CA LEU A 44 3.43 6.52 -2.07
C LEU A 44 3.07 6.35 -3.54
N LYS A 45 1.88 5.79 -3.77
CA LYS A 45 1.20 5.82 -5.07
C LYS A 45 0.41 7.13 -5.18
N PRO A 46 0.05 7.59 -6.40
CA PRO A 46 -0.67 8.85 -6.57
C PRO A 46 -1.96 8.96 -5.74
N VAL A 47 -2.76 7.88 -5.64
CA VAL A 47 -3.98 7.90 -4.82
C VAL A 47 -3.70 8.15 -3.34
N HIS A 48 -2.66 7.52 -2.77
CA HIS A 48 -2.30 7.72 -1.36
C HIS A 48 -1.79 9.14 -1.11
N ARG A 49 -0.96 9.67 -2.02
CA ARG A 49 -0.43 11.04 -1.95
C ARG A 49 -1.56 12.07 -1.97
N ARG A 50 -2.50 11.91 -2.90
CA ARG A 50 -3.68 12.78 -3.05
C ARG A 50 -4.59 12.73 -1.84
N ILE A 51 -4.79 11.56 -1.23
CA ILE A 51 -5.55 11.43 0.03
C ILE A 51 -4.89 12.26 1.14
N LEU A 52 -3.58 12.08 1.38
CA LEU A 52 -2.88 12.81 2.44
C LEU A 52 -2.85 14.32 2.18
N TYR A 53 -2.62 14.74 0.93
CA TYR A 53 -2.58 16.14 0.55
C TYR A 53 -3.95 16.82 0.67
N ALA A 54 -5.03 16.16 0.21
CA ALA A 54 -6.39 16.67 0.41
C ALA A 54 -6.75 16.81 1.89
N MET A 55 -6.36 15.83 2.72
CA MET A 55 -6.59 15.88 4.17
C MET A 55 -5.80 17.00 4.85
N GLN A 56 -4.59 17.31 4.38
CA GLN A 56 -3.82 18.46 4.85
C GLN A 56 -4.52 19.78 4.56
N ASN A 57 -5.05 19.95 3.34
CA ASN A 57 -5.74 21.16 2.89
C ASN A 57 -7.10 21.35 3.56
N ASP A 58 -7.80 20.26 3.90
CA ASP A 58 -9.11 20.30 4.55
C ASP A 58 -9.04 20.25 6.08
N GLU A 59 -7.85 20.45 6.65
CA GLU A 59 -7.57 20.44 8.08
C GLU A 59 -7.94 19.13 8.81
N ALA A 60 -7.98 18.00 8.11
CA ALA A 60 -8.15 16.65 8.70
C ALA A 60 -6.82 16.12 9.28
N LYS A 61 -6.16 16.96 10.09
CA LYS A 61 -4.81 16.74 10.64
C LYS A 61 -4.85 15.79 11.84
N SER A 62 -3.68 15.34 12.29
CA SER A 62 -3.59 14.35 13.38
C SER A 62 -4.14 14.83 14.72
N ARG A 63 -4.05 16.14 14.98
CA ARG A 63 -4.49 16.77 16.23
C ARG A 63 -5.91 17.33 16.18
N THR A 64 -6.60 17.22 15.05
CA THR A 64 -8.00 17.67 14.92
C THR A 64 -8.98 16.55 15.26
N ASP A 65 -10.26 16.89 15.29
CA ASP A 65 -11.34 15.91 15.38
C ASP A 65 -11.42 15.07 14.10
N PHE A 66 -12.06 13.92 14.24
CA PHE A 66 -12.35 13.05 13.10
C PHE A 66 -13.34 13.72 12.16
N VAL A 67 -13.16 13.54 10.85
CA VAL A 67 -14.08 14.04 9.83
C VAL A 67 -14.67 12.87 9.04
N LYS A 68 -15.89 13.02 8.52
CA LYS A 68 -16.55 11.99 7.72
C LYS A 68 -15.68 11.56 6.55
N SER A 69 -15.50 10.26 6.35
CA SER A 69 -14.72 9.72 5.23
C SER A 69 -15.26 10.18 3.88
N ALA A 70 -16.59 10.31 3.75
CA ALA A 70 -17.23 10.85 2.55
C ALA A 70 -16.77 12.27 2.19
N ARG A 71 -16.47 13.12 3.19
CA ARG A 71 -15.93 14.47 2.96
C ARG A 71 -14.52 14.39 2.38
N ILE A 72 -13.66 13.54 2.94
CA ILE A 72 -12.28 13.34 2.47
C ILE A 72 -12.29 12.79 1.03
N VAL A 73 -13.09 11.74 0.78
CA VAL A 73 -13.21 11.11 -0.54
C VAL A 73 -13.71 12.12 -1.59
N GLY A 74 -14.75 12.89 -1.27
CA GLY A 74 -15.26 13.93 -2.16
C GLY A 74 -14.22 15.00 -2.49
N ALA A 75 -13.44 15.44 -1.49
CA ALA A 75 -12.38 16.42 -1.68
C ALA A 75 -11.22 15.91 -2.53
N VAL A 76 -10.89 14.61 -2.45
CA VAL A 76 -9.86 13.98 -3.28
C VAL A 76 -10.31 13.89 -4.73
N ILE A 77 -11.54 13.42 -4.98
CA ILE A 77 -12.05 13.26 -6.35
C ILE A 77 -12.25 14.59 -7.03
N GLY A 78 -12.84 15.55 -6.30
CA GLY A 78 -13.17 16.86 -6.84
C GLY A 78 -11.98 17.73 -7.19
N ARG A 79 -10.80 17.49 -6.59
CA ARG A 79 -9.61 18.33 -6.80
C ARG A 79 -8.44 17.61 -7.47
N TYR A 80 -8.22 16.32 -7.19
CA TYR A 80 -6.93 15.67 -7.50
C TYR A 80 -7.05 14.32 -8.20
N HIS A 81 -8.09 13.52 -7.95
CA HIS A 81 -8.17 12.13 -8.40
C HIS A 81 -9.40 11.88 -9.27
N PRO A 82 -9.32 12.01 -10.62
CA PRO A 82 -10.45 11.88 -11.53
C PRO A 82 -10.84 10.41 -11.79
N HIS A 83 -11.00 9.64 -10.72
CA HIS A 83 -11.36 8.22 -10.72
C HIS A 83 -12.47 7.94 -9.69
N GLY A 84 -12.99 6.72 -9.68
CA GLY A 84 -14.12 6.34 -8.84
C GLY A 84 -13.87 6.52 -7.34
N ASP A 85 -14.93 6.89 -6.62
CA ASP A 85 -14.95 7.10 -5.18
C ASP A 85 -14.60 5.85 -4.38
N ILE A 86 -15.06 4.69 -4.84
CA ILE A 86 -14.75 3.40 -4.22
C ILE A 86 -13.23 3.18 -4.15
N ALA A 87 -12.49 3.44 -5.22
CA ALA A 87 -11.04 3.23 -5.24
C ALA A 87 -10.30 4.14 -4.24
N VAL A 88 -10.76 5.38 -4.09
CA VAL A 88 -10.22 6.33 -3.10
C VAL A 88 -10.57 5.89 -1.68
N TYR A 89 -11.81 5.46 -1.45
CA TYR A 89 -12.25 5.02 -0.13
C TYR A 89 -11.54 3.73 0.30
N ASP A 90 -11.39 2.75 -0.59
CA ASP A 90 -10.66 1.51 -0.32
C ASP A 90 -9.18 1.78 0.01
N ALA A 91 -8.55 2.72 -0.71
CA ALA A 91 -7.20 3.17 -0.40
C ALA A 91 -7.12 3.82 0.99
N LEU A 92 -8.06 4.72 1.31
CA LEU A 92 -8.15 5.37 2.64
C LEU A 92 -8.35 4.33 3.75
N VAL A 93 -9.24 3.36 3.54
CA VAL A 93 -9.52 2.27 4.48
C VAL A 93 -8.26 1.45 4.73
N ARG A 94 -7.57 1.02 3.66
CA ARG A 94 -6.32 0.27 3.77
C ARG A 94 -5.24 1.06 4.52
N MET A 95 -5.20 2.38 4.35
CA MET A 95 -4.26 3.27 5.04
C MET A 95 -4.53 3.42 6.54
N ALA A 96 -5.72 3.00 7.02
CA ALA A 96 -6.12 3.03 8.41
C ALA A 96 -6.01 1.67 9.13
N GLN A 97 -5.87 0.57 8.38
CA GLN A 97 -5.83 -0.79 8.91
C GLN A 97 -4.42 -1.16 9.41
N ASP A 98 -4.31 -1.45 10.71
CA ASP A 98 -3.06 -1.86 11.36
C ASP A 98 -2.58 -3.26 10.96
N PHE A 99 -3.47 -4.15 10.55
CA PHE A 99 -3.12 -5.45 9.97
C PHE A 99 -2.65 -5.37 8.51
N SER A 100 -2.93 -4.25 7.82
CA SER A 100 -2.54 -4.02 6.42
C SER A 100 -1.26 -3.19 6.29
N MET A 101 -1.06 -2.21 7.18
CA MET A 101 0.10 -1.31 7.18
C MET A 101 0.82 -1.37 8.52
N ARG A 102 2.15 -1.49 8.48
CA ARG A 102 2.98 -1.58 9.69
C ARG A 102 2.91 -0.32 10.55
N TYR A 103 2.79 0.85 9.91
CA TYR A 103 2.53 2.14 10.52
C TYR A 103 1.41 2.85 9.72
N PRO A 104 0.15 2.76 10.17
CA PRO A 104 -0.98 3.39 9.49
C PRO A 104 -0.77 4.89 9.27
N SER A 105 -1.04 5.36 8.05
CA SER A 105 -1.00 6.78 7.69
C SER A 105 -2.30 7.49 8.05
N ILE A 106 -3.39 6.74 8.24
CA ILE A 106 -4.70 7.25 8.63
C ILE A 106 -5.08 6.69 10.00
N THR A 107 -5.78 7.49 10.79
CA THR A 107 -6.48 7.03 12.00
C THR A 107 -7.97 7.06 11.68
N GLY A 108 -8.60 5.88 11.67
CA GLY A 108 -10.03 5.71 11.44
C GLY A 108 -10.83 5.60 12.73
N GLN A 109 -12.10 6.03 12.68
CA GLN A 109 -13.12 5.82 13.70
C GLN A 109 -14.35 5.16 13.07
N GLY A 110 -14.81 4.07 13.67
CA GLY A 110 -15.87 3.21 13.14
C GLY A 110 -15.31 1.88 12.60
N ASN A 111 -16.12 1.17 11.82
CA ASN A 111 -15.72 -0.12 11.23
C ASN A 111 -14.90 0.07 9.95
N PHE A 112 -13.60 -0.18 10.02
CA PHE A 112 -12.64 -0.14 8.90
C PHE A 112 -12.28 -1.54 8.37
N GLY A 113 -13.12 -2.54 8.63
CA GLY A 113 -12.89 -3.92 8.24
C GLY A 113 -12.06 -4.71 9.25
N SER A 114 -11.84 -5.99 8.95
CA SER A 114 -11.18 -6.94 9.86
C SER A 114 -10.20 -7.86 9.11
N ILE A 115 -9.33 -8.53 9.87
CA ILE A 115 -8.45 -9.59 9.34
C ILE A 115 -9.23 -10.82 8.82
N ASP A 116 -10.52 -10.92 9.16
CA ASP A 116 -11.41 -12.00 8.73
C ASP A 116 -11.92 -11.77 7.30
N GLY A 117 -11.62 -10.60 6.72
CA GLY A 117 -12.02 -10.21 5.36
C GLY A 117 -13.31 -9.40 5.33
N ASP A 118 -13.83 -8.99 6.49
CA ASP A 118 -14.97 -8.08 6.53
C ASP A 118 -14.59 -6.75 5.89
N SER A 119 -15.45 -6.29 4.99
CA SER A 119 -15.29 -4.97 4.38
C SER A 119 -15.56 -3.86 5.40
N ALA A 120 -14.96 -2.69 5.17
CA ALA A 120 -15.29 -1.50 5.95
C ALA A 120 -16.76 -1.12 5.80
N ALA A 121 -17.31 -0.45 6.81
CA ALA A 121 -18.62 0.17 6.68
C ALA A 121 -18.58 1.26 5.59
N ALA A 122 -19.74 1.63 5.03
CA ALA A 122 -19.82 2.68 4.02
C ALA A 122 -19.25 4.01 4.55
N MET A 123 -18.64 4.80 3.65
CA MET A 123 -17.95 6.08 3.97
C MET A 123 -18.80 7.16 4.67
N ARG A 124 -20.13 6.98 4.71
CA ARG A 124 -21.06 7.82 5.47
C ARG A 124 -21.07 7.53 6.98
N TYR A 125 -20.63 6.34 7.38
CA TYR A 125 -20.58 5.90 8.79
C TYR A 125 -19.19 6.03 9.39
N THR A 126 -18.15 5.91 8.58
CA THR A 126 -16.77 6.02 9.05
C THR A 126 -16.28 7.46 9.08
N GLU A 127 -15.35 7.72 9.98
CA GLU A 127 -14.64 8.98 10.07
C GLU A 127 -13.15 8.73 10.11
N ALA A 128 -12.36 9.69 9.66
CA ALA A 128 -10.91 9.56 9.58
C ALA A 128 -10.20 10.89 9.83
N LYS A 129 -8.95 10.79 10.24
CA LYS A 129 -7.97 11.89 10.27
C LYS A 129 -6.58 11.36 10.01
N MET A 130 -5.63 12.24 9.73
CA MET A 130 -4.24 11.83 9.53
C MET A 130 -3.65 11.20 10.80
N SER A 131 -2.79 10.20 10.66
CA SER A 131 -1.99 9.71 11.78
C SER A 131 -0.81 10.65 12.07
N LYS A 132 -0.07 10.40 13.16
CA LYS A 132 1.19 11.11 13.44
C LYS A 132 2.24 10.90 12.35
N LEU A 133 2.27 9.73 11.71
CA LEU A 133 3.19 9.44 10.60
C LEU A 133 2.93 10.39 9.44
N SER A 134 1.67 10.58 9.07
CA SER A 134 1.30 11.46 7.95
C SER A 134 1.69 12.92 8.17
N HIS A 135 1.71 13.38 9.42
CA HIS A 135 2.25 14.70 9.72
C HIS A 135 3.73 14.81 9.34
N GLU A 136 4.56 13.81 9.65
CA GLU A 136 5.98 13.82 9.25
C GLU A 136 6.17 13.61 7.74
N LEU A 137 5.23 12.95 7.05
CA LEU A 137 5.25 12.84 5.58
C LEU A 137 5.03 14.20 4.88
N LEU A 138 4.16 15.05 5.44
CA LEU A 138 3.73 16.33 4.87
C LEU A 138 4.46 17.55 5.47
N LYS A 139 5.35 17.33 6.43
CA LYS A 139 6.00 18.41 7.17
C LYS A 139 6.82 19.28 6.24
N ASP A 140 6.63 20.59 6.36
CA ASP A 140 7.30 21.63 5.57
C ASP A 140 6.98 21.61 4.06
N ILE A 141 5.86 21.00 3.66
CA ILE A 141 5.36 21.02 2.27
C ILE A 141 5.04 22.45 1.77
N ASP A 142 4.77 23.37 2.69
CA ASP A 142 4.47 24.79 2.43
C ASP A 142 5.71 25.68 2.29
N LYS A 143 6.91 25.10 2.40
CA LYS A 143 8.20 25.82 2.39
C LYS A 143 9.02 25.58 1.12
N ASP A 144 8.34 25.39 -0.01
CA ASP A 144 8.99 25.19 -1.32
C ASP A 144 10.00 24.02 -1.30
N THR A 145 9.63 22.92 -0.64
CA THR A 145 10.49 21.74 -0.44
C THR A 145 10.32 20.67 -1.51
N VAL A 146 9.25 20.75 -2.31
CA VAL A 146 8.90 19.82 -3.39
C VAL A 146 8.27 20.59 -4.53
N ASP A 147 8.43 20.07 -5.75
CA ASP A 147 7.76 20.60 -6.93
C ASP A 147 6.25 20.31 -6.88
N PHE A 148 5.48 21.25 -7.42
CA PHE A 148 4.05 21.13 -7.63
C PHE A 148 3.74 21.05 -9.12
N VAL A 149 2.78 20.20 -9.47
CA VAL A 149 2.27 20.04 -10.83
C VAL A 149 0.81 20.46 -10.89
N PRO A 150 0.31 20.94 -12.05
CA PRO A 150 -1.12 21.15 -12.24
C PRO A 150 -1.90 19.86 -12.00
N ASN A 151 -3.08 19.97 -11.40
CA ASN A 151 -4.02 18.86 -11.29
C ASN A 151 -4.61 18.48 -12.68
N TYR A 152 -5.53 17.52 -12.70
CA TYR A 152 -6.05 16.94 -13.94
C TYR A 152 -6.80 17.92 -14.87
N ASP A 153 -7.35 19.02 -14.35
CA ASP A 153 -8.05 20.06 -15.11
C ASP A 153 -7.34 21.42 -15.13
N GLY A 154 -6.16 21.50 -14.52
CA GLY A 154 -5.33 22.70 -14.44
C GLY A 154 -5.87 23.81 -13.53
N SER A 155 -6.95 23.57 -12.76
CA SER A 155 -7.52 24.56 -11.85
C SER A 155 -6.82 24.63 -10.48
N GLU A 156 -6.14 23.56 -10.09
CA GLU A 156 -5.45 23.40 -8.80
C GLU A 156 -4.03 22.88 -9.03
N SER A 157 -3.23 22.83 -7.95
CA SER A 157 -1.91 22.19 -7.96
C SER A 157 -1.83 21.04 -6.96
N GLU A 158 -1.06 20.02 -7.29
CA GLU A 158 -0.75 18.89 -6.41
C GLU A 158 0.77 18.64 -6.35
N PRO A 159 1.29 18.12 -5.22
CA PRO A 159 2.71 17.83 -5.10
C PRO A 159 3.12 16.63 -5.98
N ASP A 160 4.25 16.73 -6.68
CA ASP A 160 4.85 15.59 -7.42
C ASP A 160 5.16 14.44 -6.45
N VAL A 161 5.80 14.80 -5.32
CA VAL A 161 6.12 13.92 -4.19
C VAL A 161 5.89 14.64 -2.86
N LEU A 162 5.75 13.88 -1.77
CA LEU A 162 5.75 14.48 -0.43
C LEU A 162 7.17 14.68 0.10
N PRO A 163 7.42 15.69 0.97
CA PRO A 163 8.72 15.91 1.59
C PRO A 163 9.29 14.68 2.32
N SER A 164 8.41 13.84 2.88
CA SER A 164 8.70 12.52 3.46
C SER A 164 9.93 12.45 4.36
N ARG A 165 9.80 12.88 5.62
CA ARG A 165 10.89 12.80 6.62
C ARG A 165 11.13 11.42 7.23
N VAL A 166 10.42 10.42 6.72
CA VAL A 166 10.54 9.02 7.15
C VAL A 166 10.79 8.14 5.92
N PRO A 167 11.54 7.02 6.04
CA PRO A 167 11.79 6.10 4.93
C PRO A 167 10.56 5.24 4.62
N ASN A 168 9.46 5.88 4.22
CA ASN A 168 8.12 5.28 4.19
C ASN A 168 8.00 4.09 3.24
N LEU A 169 8.73 4.10 2.12
CA LEU A 169 8.76 2.97 1.17
C LEU A 169 9.15 1.67 1.87
N LEU A 170 10.21 1.69 2.69
CA LEU A 170 10.69 0.50 3.40
C LEU A 170 9.89 0.28 4.69
N LEU A 171 9.47 1.35 5.35
CA LEU A 171 8.71 1.31 6.60
C LEU A 171 7.38 0.55 6.44
N ASN A 172 6.60 0.93 5.43
CA ASN A 172 5.28 0.36 5.18
C ASN A 172 5.27 -0.66 4.04
N GLY A 173 6.32 -0.71 3.22
CA GLY A 173 6.33 -1.53 2.03
C GLY A 173 5.38 -1.03 0.95
N SER A 174 5.32 -1.75 -0.16
CA SER A 174 4.36 -1.48 -1.24
C SER A 174 4.19 -2.71 -2.11
N SER A 175 2.97 -2.96 -2.57
CA SER A 175 2.69 -3.97 -3.59
C SER A 175 1.93 -3.34 -4.74
N GLY A 176 2.24 -3.76 -5.96
CA GLY A 176 1.63 -3.19 -7.16
C GLY A 176 1.87 -4.05 -8.39
N ILE A 177 0.86 -4.13 -9.25
CA ILE A 177 0.94 -4.82 -10.53
C ILE A 177 0.67 -3.77 -11.60
N ALA A 178 1.64 -3.56 -12.48
CA ALA A 178 1.57 -2.62 -13.59
C ALA A 178 1.50 -3.39 -14.92
N VAL A 179 1.64 -2.70 -16.05
CA VAL A 179 1.76 -3.36 -17.35
C VAL A 179 3.20 -3.87 -17.53
N GLY A 180 3.35 -5.19 -17.66
CA GLY A 180 4.65 -5.84 -17.89
C GLY A 180 5.58 -5.93 -16.66
N MET A 181 5.18 -5.41 -15.51
CA MET A 181 6.00 -5.45 -14.29
C MET A 181 5.15 -5.46 -13.00
N ALA A 182 5.77 -5.84 -11.90
CA ALA A 182 5.15 -5.82 -10.57
C ALA A 182 6.21 -5.51 -9.51
N THR A 183 5.75 -4.97 -8.38
CA THR A 183 6.57 -4.70 -7.19
C THR A 183 5.94 -5.32 -5.95
N ASN A 184 6.77 -5.81 -5.04
CA ASN A 184 6.37 -6.28 -3.72
C ASN A 184 7.51 -6.07 -2.73
N ILE A 185 7.42 -5.00 -1.94
CA ILE A 185 8.40 -4.58 -0.94
C ILE A 185 7.78 -4.82 0.42
N PRO A 186 8.37 -5.66 1.29
CA PRO A 186 7.84 -5.90 2.61
C PRO A 186 8.13 -4.72 3.57
N PRO A 187 7.31 -4.53 4.62
CA PRO A 187 7.55 -3.52 5.65
C PRO A 187 8.75 -3.85 6.54
N HIS A 188 9.32 -2.84 7.19
CA HIS A 188 10.48 -2.93 8.08
C HIS A 188 10.26 -2.12 9.37
N SER A 189 11.05 -2.42 10.39
CA SER A 189 11.03 -1.72 11.67
C SER A 189 11.59 -0.30 11.53
N LEU A 190 10.88 0.71 12.06
CA LEU A 190 11.35 2.10 12.01
C LEU A 190 12.70 2.27 12.70
N ASN A 191 12.87 1.67 13.89
CA ASN A 191 14.12 1.81 14.66
C ASN A 191 15.30 1.25 13.87
N GLU A 192 15.14 0.05 13.28
CA GLU A 192 16.20 -0.59 12.49
C GLU A 192 16.54 0.23 11.23
N LEU A 193 15.52 0.80 10.57
CA LEU A 193 15.73 1.68 9.42
C LEU A 193 16.49 2.96 9.81
N ILE A 194 16.13 3.61 10.92
CA ILE A 194 16.80 4.81 11.39
C ILE A 194 18.25 4.50 11.78
N ASP A 195 18.49 3.42 12.54
CA ASP A 195 19.84 3.02 12.93
C ASP A 195 20.73 2.75 11.72
N GLY A 196 20.20 2.04 10.71
CA GLY A 196 20.91 1.78 9.45
C GLY A 196 21.19 3.05 8.64
N LEU A 197 20.24 4.00 8.60
CA LEU A 197 20.43 5.28 7.91
C LEU A 197 21.45 6.17 8.62
N LEU A 198 21.44 6.23 9.95
CA LEU A 198 22.44 6.96 10.73
C LEU A 198 23.84 6.38 10.51
N TYR A 199 23.97 5.05 10.52
CA TYR A 199 25.23 4.40 10.21
C TYR A 199 25.74 4.72 8.79
N LEU A 200 24.85 4.73 7.79
CA LEU A 200 25.19 5.09 6.42
C LEU A 200 25.62 6.56 6.27
N LEU A 201 25.09 7.47 7.09
CA LEU A 201 25.52 8.87 7.11
C LEU A 201 26.94 9.02 7.67
N ASP A 202 27.28 8.25 8.71
CA ASP A 202 28.61 8.26 9.33
C ASP A 202 29.65 7.53 8.46
N SER A 203 29.24 6.48 7.73
CA SER A 203 30.11 5.64 6.90
C SER A 203 29.51 5.45 5.50
N LYS A 204 29.86 6.34 4.56
CA LYS A 204 29.28 6.34 3.21
C LYS A 204 29.63 5.11 2.36
N ASP A 205 30.80 4.53 2.57
CA ASP A 205 31.29 3.34 1.85
C ASP A 205 30.94 2.04 2.59
N THR A 206 29.72 1.98 3.13
CA THR A 206 29.23 0.84 3.90
C THR A 206 28.85 -0.33 2.98
N SER A 207 29.23 -1.55 3.36
CA SER A 207 28.79 -2.79 2.72
C SER A 207 27.37 -3.19 3.11
N LEU A 208 26.70 -4.00 2.28
CA LEU A 208 25.39 -4.54 2.61
C LEU A 208 25.42 -5.33 3.93
N GLU A 209 26.47 -6.11 4.15
CA GLU A 209 26.65 -6.94 5.33
C GLU A 209 26.71 -6.12 6.63
N GLU A 210 27.28 -4.92 6.57
CA GLU A 210 27.30 -3.96 7.69
C GLU A 210 25.91 -3.35 7.94
N ILE A 211 25.19 -2.90 6.89
CA ILE A 211 23.80 -2.39 7.04
C ILE A 211 22.88 -3.46 7.64
N MET A 212 23.06 -4.71 7.24
CA MET A 212 22.25 -5.84 7.72
C MET A 212 22.49 -6.19 9.19
N GLN A 213 23.50 -5.61 9.85
CA GLN A 213 23.64 -5.69 11.31
C GLN A 213 22.57 -4.85 12.02
N PHE A 214 22.12 -3.76 11.38
CA PHE A 214 21.08 -2.88 11.87
C PHE A 214 19.70 -3.29 11.35
N ILE A 215 19.56 -3.50 10.03
CA ILE A 215 18.32 -3.92 9.37
C ILE A 215 18.29 -5.44 9.25
N LYS A 216 17.66 -6.11 10.20
CA LYS A 216 17.73 -7.58 10.34
C LYS A 216 16.86 -8.31 9.33
N GLY A 217 15.80 -7.66 8.87
CA GLY A 217 14.83 -8.24 7.96
C GLY A 217 13.50 -7.47 7.95
N PRO A 218 12.51 -8.01 7.22
CA PRO A 218 11.15 -7.50 7.27
C PRO A 218 10.51 -7.55 8.66
N ASP A 219 9.62 -6.60 8.93
CA ASP A 219 8.80 -6.52 10.16
C ASP A 219 7.32 -6.36 9.77
N PHE A 220 6.57 -7.46 9.79
CA PHE A 220 5.19 -7.51 9.32
C PHE A 220 4.21 -7.03 10.39
N PRO A 221 3.13 -6.31 10.02
CA PRO A 221 2.12 -5.84 10.98
C PRO A 221 1.44 -6.96 11.77
N THR A 222 1.31 -8.15 11.18
CA THR A 222 0.67 -9.32 11.80
C THR A 222 1.65 -10.24 12.53
N GLY A 223 2.95 -9.88 12.57
CA GLY A 223 4.00 -10.72 13.15
C GLY A 223 4.30 -11.98 12.33
N GLY A 224 4.43 -13.11 13.01
CA GLY A 224 4.83 -14.39 12.45
C GLY A 224 6.34 -14.65 12.56
N ILE A 225 6.74 -15.83 12.10
CA ILE A 225 8.13 -16.31 12.18
C ILE A 225 8.71 -16.37 10.77
N ILE A 226 9.76 -15.60 10.51
CA ILE A 226 10.53 -15.71 9.27
C ILE A 226 11.42 -16.96 9.34
N TYR A 227 11.28 -17.84 8.35
CA TYR A 227 12.04 -19.09 8.28
C TYR A 227 13.22 -18.97 7.30
N GLY A 228 14.41 -18.75 7.85
CA GLY A 228 15.67 -18.65 7.12
C GLY A 228 15.99 -17.25 6.63
N LYS A 229 17.29 -16.92 6.55
CA LYS A 229 17.79 -15.58 6.18
C LYS A 229 18.27 -15.46 4.72
N LYS A 230 18.53 -16.58 4.04
CA LYS A 230 19.11 -16.59 2.68
C LYS A 230 18.29 -15.75 1.70
N GLY A 231 16.97 -15.90 1.72
CA GLY A 231 16.08 -15.16 0.83
C GLY A 231 16.00 -13.65 1.12
N ILE A 232 16.21 -13.23 2.38
CA ILE A 232 16.33 -11.82 2.75
C ILE A 232 17.62 -11.24 2.17
N ILE A 233 18.76 -11.91 2.39
CA ILE A 233 20.07 -11.47 1.89
C ILE A 233 20.05 -11.34 0.36
N GLU A 234 19.48 -12.33 -0.34
CA GLU A 234 19.32 -12.31 -1.80
C GLU A 234 18.45 -11.14 -2.27
N ALA A 235 17.32 -10.90 -1.57
CA ALA A 235 16.42 -9.78 -1.87
C ALA A 235 17.12 -8.43 -1.69
N TYR A 236 17.88 -8.23 -0.61
CA TYR A 236 18.58 -6.96 -0.40
C TYR A 236 19.75 -6.76 -1.36
N ARG A 237 20.44 -7.83 -1.77
CA ARG A 237 21.56 -7.72 -2.71
C ARG A 237 21.11 -7.48 -4.15
N THR A 238 19.95 -8.01 -4.56
CA THR A 238 19.55 -8.06 -5.98
C THR A 238 18.22 -7.39 -6.28
N GLY A 239 17.45 -7.01 -5.25
CA GLY A 239 16.06 -6.58 -5.38
C GLY A 239 15.06 -7.73 -5.56
N ARG A 240 15.50 -9.00 -5.58
CA ARG A 240 14.64 -10.18 -5.75
C ARG A 240 15.01 -11.29 -4.78
N GLY A 241 14.01 -11.87 -4.12
CA GLY A 241 14.22 -12.99 -3.22
C GLY A 241 12.90 -13.54 -2.69
N ARG A 242 12.97 -14.66 -1.95
CA ARG A 242 11.79 -15.32 -1.36
C ARG A 242 11.93 -15.36 0.15
N VAL A 243 11.04 -14.67 0.85
CA VAL A 243 10.94 -14.71 2.31
C VAL A 243 9.80 -15.65 2.69
N LYS A 244 10.09 -16.69 3.48
CA LYS A 244 9.08 -17.62 3.99
C LYS A 244 8.64 -17.17 5.37
N VAL A 245 7.35 -16.93 5.55
CA VAL A 245 6.75 -16.56 6.83
C VAL A 245 5.85 -17.70 7.30
N ARG A 246 6.00 -18.11 8.55
CA ARG A 246 5.18 -19.13 9.21
C ARG A 246 4.36 -18.48 10.32
N ALA A 247 3.15 -18.98 10.53
CA ALA A 247 2.35 -18.62 11.69
C ALA A 247 3.12 -18.92 12.99
N LYS A 248 2.97 -18.07 14.00
CA LYS A 248 3.45 -18.37 15.35
C LYS A 248 2.39 -19.22 16.04
N THR A 249 2.80 -20.35 16.59
CA THR A 249 1.90 -21.30 17.22
C THR A 249 2.48 -21.84 18.51
N HIS A 250 1.59 -22.30 19.40
CA HIS A 250 1.95 -23.10 20.56
C HIS A 250 0.93 -24.21 20.79
N ILE A 251 1.27 -25.16 21.66
CA ILE A 251 0.40 -26.30 22.00
C ILE A 251 -0.05 -26.16 23.45
N GLU A 252 -1.36 -26.10 23.66
CA GLU A 252 -1.97 -26.24 24.98
C GLU A 252 -2.40 -27.68 25.22
N LYS A 253 -1.93 -28.29 26.32
CA LYS A 253 -2.35 -29.63 26.73
C LYS A 253 -3.62 -29.55 27.56
N LYS A 254 -4.72 -30.16 27.10
CA LYS A 254 -5.93 -30.39 27.90
C LYS A 254 -6.03 -31.85 28.30
N THR A 255 -6.83 -32.16 29.32
CA THR A 255 -6.92 -33.50 29.95
C THR A 255 -6.99 -34.66 28.96
N ASN A 256 -7.74 -34.50 27.85
CA ASN A 256 -7.94 -35.54 26.84
C ASN A 256 -7.58 -35.11 25.40
N LYS A 257 -7.00 -33.93 25.18
CA LYS A 257 -6.64 -33.46 23.83
C LYS A 257 -5.56 -32.38 23.85
N ASP A 258 -4.71 -32.39 22.84
CA ASP A 258 -3.82 -31.28 22.53
C ASP A 258 -4.57 -30.25 21.67
N VAL A 259 -4.33 -28.97 21.93
CA VAL A 259 -4.90 -27.85 21.18
C VAL A 259 -3.76 -27.05 20.58
N ILE A 260 -3.72 -26.96 19.25
CA ILE A 260 -2.81 -26.06 18.54
C ILE A 260 -3.45 -24.68 18.54
N VAL A 261 -2.77 -23.71 19.14
CA VAL A 261 -3.19 -22.31 19.15
C VAL A 261 -2.32 -21.55 18.16
N ILE A 262 -2.96 -20.76 17.27
CA ILE A 262 -2.28 -19.88 16.33
C ILE A 262 -2.31 -18.47 16.91
N ASP A 263 -1.16 -18.00 17.39
CA ASP A 263 -1.02 -16.70 18.05
C ASP A 263 -0.91 -15.55 17.04
N GLU A 264 -0.17 -15.77 15.95
CA GLU A 264 0.11 -14.75 14.93
C GLU A 264 0.01 -15.38 13.53
N LEU A 265 -0.69 -14.72 12.62
CA LEU A 265 -0.85 -15.15 11.24
C LEU A 265 0.19 -14.49 10.32
N PRO A 266 0.64 -15.19 9.25
CA PRO A 266 1.46 -14.56 8.22
C PRO A 266 0.75 -13.36 7.57
N TYR A 267 1.55 -12.38 7.13
CA TYR A 267 1.03 -11.17 6.48
C TYR A 267 0.13 -11.47 5.28
N GLN A 268 -0.96 -10.70 5.14
CA GLN A 268 -1.99 -10.86 4.10
C GLN A 268 -2.71 -12.22 4.11
N THR A 269 -2.77 -12.91 5.26
CA THR A 269 -3.59 -14.11 5.44
C THR A 269 -4.98 -13.74 5.94
N ASN A 270 -6.02 -14.20 5.24
CA ASN A 270 -7.40 -14.09 5.71
C ASN A 270 -7.71 -15.24 6.69
N LYS A 271 -8.11 -14.90 7.92
CA LYS A 271 -8.37 -15.90 8.97
C LYS A 271 -9.56 -16.81 8.66
N ALA A 272 -10.68 -16.25 8.21
CA ALA A 272 -11.89 -17.01 7.92
C ALA A 272 -11.65 -18.03 6.79
N ARG A 273 -10.96 -17.61 5.72
CA ARG A 273 -10.58 -18.47 4.60
C ARG A 273 -9.61 -19.57 5.03
N LEU A 274 -8.68 -19.29 5.94
CA LEU A 274 -7.80 -20.31 6.50
C LEU A 274 -8.59 -21.38 7.26
N ILE A 275 -9.55 -20.96 8.10
CA ILE A 275 -10.42 -21.87 8.84
C ILE A 275 -11.25 -22.74 7.89
N GLU A 276 -11.84 -22.12 6.85
CA GLU A 276 -12.61 -22.82 5.81
C GLU A 276 -11.75 -23.88 5.10
N GLN A 277 -10.53 -23.52 4.69
CA GLN A 277 -9.59 -24.44 4.05
C GLN A 277 -9.19 -25.60 4.96
N ILE A 278 -8.93 -25.36 6.25
CA ILE A 278 -8.63 -26.45 7.20
C ILE A 278 -9.84 -27.38 7.33
N ALA A 279 -11.06 -26.83 7.44
CA ALA A 279 -12.28 -27.62 7.57
C ALA A 279 -12.54 -28.49 6.31
N GLU A 280 -12.30 -27.94 5.12
CA GLU A 280 -12.40 -28.66 3.86
C GLU A 280 -11.39 -29.82 3.77
N LEU A 281 -10.12 -29.56 4.09
CA LEU A 281 -9.06 -30.59 4.07
C LEU A 281 -9.31 -31.73 5.08
N VAL A 282 -9.93 -31.43 6.23
CA VAL A 282 -10.36 -32.44 7.20
C VAL A 282 -11.53 -33.26 6.67
N LYS A 283 -12.52 -32.59 6.06
CA LYS A 283 -13.70 -33.26 5.46
C LYS A 283 -13.30 -34.21 4.32
N GLU A 284 -12.33 -33.81 3.51
CA GLU A 284 -11.78 -34.61 2.42
C GLU A 284 -10.80 -35.71 2.88
N LYS A 285 -10.51 -35.78 4.20
CA LYS A 285 -9.52 -36.69 4.79
C LYS A 285 -8.11 -36.53 4.20
N GLN A 286 -7.77 -35.33 3.71
CA GLN A 286 -6.39 -35.01 3.35
C GLN A 286 -5.54 -34.73 4.60
N ILE A 287 -6.18 -34.25 5.68
CA ILE A 287 -5.56 -34.07 7.00
C ILE A 287 -6.37 -34.86 8.03
N GLU A 288 -5.68 -35.73 8.76
CA GLU A 288 -6.26 -36.54 9.84
C GLU A 288 -5.88 -35.98 11.23
N GLY A 289 -6.58 -36.42 12.28
CA GLY A 289 -6.26 -36.08 13.67
C GLY A 289 -6.82 -34.75 14.18
N ILE A 290 -7.58 -34.01 13.37
CA ILE A 290 -8.28 -32.79 13.77
C ILE A 290 -9.72 -33.13 14.17
N SER A 291 -10.06 -32.92 15.45
CA SER A 291 -11.43 -33.13 15.94
C SER A 291 -12.34 -31.91 15.75
N GLU A 292 -11.77 -30.70 15.80
CA GLU A 292 -12.49 -29.43 15.87
C GLU A 292 -11.56 -28.28 15.40
N VAL A 293 -12.13 -27.27 14.74
CA VAL A 293 -11.45 -26.00 14.40
C VAL A 293 -12.37 -24.86 14.84
N ARG A 294 -11.82 -23.85 15.51
CA ARG A 294 -12.54 -22.69 16.03
C ARG A 294 -11.70 -21.43 15.95
#